data_AF-A0A0R3VY14-F1
#
_entry.id   AF-A0A0R3VY14-F1
#
_cell.length_a   1.000
_cell.length_b   1.000
_cell.length_c   1.000
_cell.angle_alpha   90.00
_cell.angle_beta   90.00
_cell.angle_gamma   90.00
#
_symmetry.space_group_name_H-M   'P 1'
#
loop_
_entity.id
_entity.type
_entity.pdbx_description
1 polymer ?
#
loop_
_entity_poly.entity_id
_entity_poly.type
_entity_poly.pdbx_seq_one_letter_code
_entity_poly.pdbx_strand_id
1 'polypeptide(L)'
;MLSLLISFLFLPSNSFCDILGVKAPTPCEVCKLFCHEFMLRYNATDSSAMLDFHGCLIPHRMLFYSHLSAYRELRLTEIMQDPDLCTSMLQYRLHNERKDSTRFQKSRPQTFETLRQLVDRGVDVKLDIPQALWDSPSIEISMLKEKCEQLVVEHENLIEEWFFDHHNETAIVDFLCRQHLLKNKPFDYHAEISRNRSVP
;
A
#
# COMPACT_ATOMS: atom_id res chain seq x y z
N MET A 1 -1.07 23.27 46.17
CA MET A 1 -1.89 23.15 44.94
C MET A 1 -1.15 22.22 44.01
N LEU A 2 -1.58 20.97 44.07
CA LEU A 2 -0.98 19.80 43.44
C LEU A 2 -1.40 19.76 41.96
N SER A 3 -0.56 19.13 41.14
CA SER A 3 -0.96 18.28 40.02
C SER A 3 -0.74 18.80 38.58
N LEU A 4 0.39 18.33 38.04
CA LEU A 4 0.54 17.61 36.77
C LEU A 4 0.45 18.40 35.45
N LEU A 5 1.64 18.85 35.03
CA LEU A 5 2.06 18.91 33.64
C LEU A 5 1.92 17.53 32.99
N ILE A 6 0.83 17.28 32.27
CA ILE A 6 0.77 16.18 31.30
C ILE A 6 1.56 16.65 30.08
N SER A 7 2.88 16.51 30.16
CA SER A 7 3.72 16.44 28.97
C SER A 7 3.41 15.10 28.34
N PHE A 8 2.53 15.08 27.35
CA PHE A 8 2.37 13.94 26.46
C PHE A 8 3.74 13.66 25.85
N LEU A 9 4.40 12.62 26.36
CA LEU A 9 5.58 12.03 25.78
C LEU A 9 5.15 11.50 24.40
N PHE A 10 5.30 12.32 23.37
CA PHE A 10 5.49 11.81 22.02
C PHE A 10 6.83 11.07 22.01
N LEU A 11 6.79 9.81 22.44
CA LEU A 11 7.87 8.87 22.19
C LEU A 11 8.01 8.73 20.68
N PRO A 12 9.18 8.99 20.08
CA PRO A 12 9.41 8.63 18.70
C PRO A 12 9.26 7.12 18.59
N SER A 13 8.35 6.66 17.74
CA SER A 13 8.00 5.26 17.49
C SER A 13 9.18 4.37 17.06
N ASN A 14 10.36 4.95 16.81
CA ASN A 14 11.59 4.22 16.53
C ASN A 14 12.09 3.38 17.71
N SER A 15 11.91 3.80 18.97
CA SER A 15 12.56 3.14 20.11
C SER A 15 11.98 1.77 20.49
N PHE A 16 10.72 1.49 20.13
CA PHE A 16 10.04 0.25 20.51
C PHE A 16 10.41 -0.95 19.60
N CYS A 17 10.69 -0.69 18.32
CA CYS A 17 11.03 -1.74 17.35
C CYS A 17 12.40 -2.38 17.62
N ASP A 18 13.37 -1.57 18.07
CA ASP A 18 14.72 -2.05 18.39
C ASP A 18 14.75 -3.02 19.58
N ILE A 19 13.81 -2.90 20.52
CA ILE A 19 13.71 -3.78 21.70
C ILE A 19 13.14 -5.16 21.34
N LEU A 20 12.30 -5.24 20.30
CA LEU A 20 11.69 -6.47 19.82
C LEU A 20 12.48 -7.16 18.71
N GLY A 21 13.61 -6.57 18.26
CA GLY A 21 14.38 -7.09 17.12
C GLY A 21 13.62 -7.01 15.79
N VAL A 22 12.57 -6.20 15.71
CA VAL A 22 11.65 -6.07 14.57
C VAL A 22 12.16 -4.96 13.65
N LYS A 23 12.42 -5.28 12.37
CA LYS A 23 12.88 -4.27 11.40
C LYS A 23 11.70 -3.64 10.67
N ALA A 24 11.33 -2.43 11.10
CA ALA A 24 10.27 -1.62 10.51
C ALA A 24 10.39 -1.47 8.97
N PRO A 25 9.25 -1.38 8.23
CA PRO A 25 9.24 -0.99 6.82
C PRO A 25 9.81 0.41 6.63
N THR A 26 10.69 0.58 5.65
CA THR A 26 11.25 1.90 5.33
C THR A 26 10.28 2.73 4.50
N PRO A 27 10.39 4.07 4.50
CA PRO A 27 9.53 4.93 3.67
C PRO A 27 9.59 4.62 2.17
N CYS A 28 10.75 4.18 1.66
CA CYS A 28 10.88 3.77 0.26
C CYS A 28 10.14 2.47 -0.03
N GLU A 29 10.25 1.47 0.86
CA GLU A 29 9.52 0.21 0.70
C GLU A 29 8.00 0.46 0.71
N VAL A 30 7.52 1.26 1.66
CA VAL A 30 6.10 1.62 1.77
C VAL A 30 5.64 2.34 0.49
N CYS A 31 6.35 3.38 0.06
CA CYS A 31 5.96 4.15 -1.12
C CYS A 31 5.98 3.32 -2.41
N LYS A 32 7.00 2.45 -2.58
CA LYS A 32 7.13 1.57 -3.74
C LYS A 32 5.99 0.55 -3.81
N LEU A 33 5.67 -0.09 -2.69
CA LEU A 33 4.57 -1.06 -2.61
C LEU A 33 3.21 -0.38 -2.79
N PHE A 34 2.99 0.79 -2.18
CA PHE A 34 1.80 1.59 -2.39
C PHE A 34 1.58 1.90 -3.88
N CYS A 35 2.60 2.45 -4.54
CA CYS A 35 2.50 2.80 -5.95
C CYS A 35 2.25 1.58 -6.84
N HIS A 36 2.82 0.43 -6.49
CA HIS A 36 2.56 -0.82 -7.20
C HIS A 36 1.08 -1.24 -7.09
N GLU A 37 0.52 -1.29 -5.88
CA GLU A 37 -0.90 -1.62 -5.68
C GLU A 37 -1.83 -0.60 -6.35
N PHE A 38 -1.50 0.68 -6.24
CA PHE A 38 -2.24 1.75 -6.86
C PHE A 38 -2.31 1.55 -8.38
N MET A 39 -1.16 1.31 -9.03
CA MET A 39 -1.11 1.14 -10.49
C MET A 39 -1.78 -0.15 -10.96
N LEU A 40 -1.74 -1.23 -10.16
CA LEU A 40 -2.49 -2.46 -10.46
C LEU A 40 -4.00 -2.18 -10.57
N ARG A 41 -4.56 -1.42 -9.62
CA ARG A 41 -5.99 -1.05 -9.63
C ARG A 41 -6.31 0.04 -10.66
N TYR A 42 -5.42 1.01 -10.82
CA TYR A 42 -5.55 2.06 -11.83
C TYR A 42 -5.68 1.45 -13.25
N ASN A 43 -4.81 0.51 -13.59
CA ASN A 43 -4.83 -0.15 -14.91
C ASN A 43 -6.05 -1.07 -15.07
N ALA A 44 -6.51 -1.72 -14.00
CA ALA A 44 -7.72 -2.54 -14.04
C ALA A 44 -8.99 -1.70 -14.29
N THR A 45 -9.08 -0.51 -13.68
CA THR A 45 -10.21 0.42 -13.87
C THR A 45 -10.16 1.20 -15.19
N ASP A 46 -8.96 1.38 -15.77
CA ASP A 46 -8.82 2.04 -17.08
C ASP A 46 -9.46 1.22 -18.21
N SER A 47 -9.39 -0.11 -18.11
CA SER A 47 -9.94 -1.02 -19.13
C SER A 47 -11.47 -1.16 -19.08
N SER A 48 -12.14 -0.80 -17.98
CA SER A 48 -13.60 -0.85 -17.85
C SER A 48 -14.29 0.51 -18.10
N ALA A 49 -13.50 1.58 -18.30
CA ALA A 49 -13.98 2.95 -18.44
C ALA A 49 -14.42 3.32 -19.87
N MET A 50 -14.14 2.50 -20.88
CA MET A 50 -14.56 2.74 -22.26
C MET A 50 -15.87 2.00 -22.56
N LEU A 51 -16.98 2.75 -22.47
CA LEU A 51 -18.36 2.45 -22.96
C LEU A 51 -19.18 1.57 -21.98
N ASP A 52 -20.33 2.02 -21.45
CA ASP A 52 -21.56 2.25 -22.21
C ASP A 52 -22.39 3.44 -21.70
N PHE A 53 -22.47 4.50 -22.50
CA PHE A 53 -23.57 5.46 -22.41
C PHE A 53 -24.30 5.54 -23.75
N HIS A 54 -24.81 4.41 -24.22
CA HIS A 54 -25.62 4.30 -25.44
C HIS A 54 -27.06 4.85 -25.29
N GLY A 55 -27.39 5.49 -24.15
CA GLY A 55 -28.77 5.82 -23.78
C GLY A 55 -29.19 7.30 -23.84
N CYS A 56 -28.27 8.27 -23.87
CA CYS A 56 -28.68 9.68 -23.92
C CYS A 56 -28.54 10.30 -25.30
N LEU A 57 -29.68 10.48 -25.94
CA LEU A 57 -29.91 11.50 -26.95
C LEU A 57 -29.88 12.90 -26.29
N ILE A 58 -28.72 13.46 -25.91
CA ILE A 58 -28.67 14.86 -25.45
C ILE A 58 -27.45 15.61 -26.01
N PRO A 59 -27.66 16.70 -26.78
CA PRO A 59 -26.59 17.59 -27.21
C PRO A 59 -26.35 18.67 -26.13
N HIS A 60 -25.30 18.57 -25.32
CA HIS A 60 -24.70 19.76 -24.70
C HIS A 60 -23.28 19.52 -24.18
N ARG A 61 -22.29 20.10 -24.88
CA ARG A 61 -20.85 20.05 -24.59
C ARG A 61 -20.47 20.47 -23.15
N MET A 62 -21.36 21.18 -22.46
CA MET A 62 -21.15 21.73 -21.11
C MET A 62 -21.49 20.75 -19.98
N LEU A 63 -22.44 19.82 -20.19
CA LEU A 63 -22.75 18.75 -19.22
C LEU A 63 -21.72 17.62 -19.28
N PHE A 64 -21.04 17.46 -20.41
CA PHE A 64 -19.99 16.47 -20.59
C PHE A 64 -18.79 16.76 -19.69
N TYR A 65 -18.39 18.03 -19.53
CA TYR A 65 -17.24 18.40 -18.69
C TYR A 65 -17.49 18.14 -17.20
N SER A 66 -18.67 18.52 -16.69
CA SER A 66 -19.05 18.26 -15.29
C SER A 66 -19.16 16.76 -14.99
N HIS A 67 -19.71 15.98 -15.94
CA HIS A 67 -19.85 14.53 -15.77
C HIS A 67 -18.50 13.79 -15.89
N LEU A 68 -17.59 14.29 -16.73
CA LEU A 68 -16.23 13.77 -16.84
C LEU A 68 -15.41 14.06 -15.58
N SER A 69 -15.55 15.24 -14.98
CA SER A 69 -14.91 15.58 -13.70
C SER A 69 -15.39 14.66 -12.57
N ALA A 70 -16.71 14.55 -12.41
CA ALA A 70 -17.30 13.68 -11.38
C ALA A 70 -16.91 12.20 -11.57
N TYR A 71 -16.81 11.73 -12.82
CA TYR A 71 -16.35 10.37 -13.11
C TYR A 71 -14.89 10.14 -12.70
N ARG A 72 -14.00 11.10 -12.93
CA ARG A 72 -12.59 11.00 -12.52
C ARG A 72 -12.44 10.96 -11.01
N GLU A 73 -13.21 11.78 -10.28
CA GLU A 73 -13.24 11.76 -8.81
C GLU A 73 -13.72 10.40 -8.28
N LEU A 74 -14.82 9.87 -8.80
CA LEU A 74 -15.34 8.55 -8.42
C LEU A 74 -14.33 7.43 -8.70
N ARG A 75 -13.62 7.47 -9.83
CA ARG A 75 -12.59 6.48 -10.16
C ARG A 75 -11.43 6.50 -9.16
N LEU A 76 -10.99 7.69 -8.73
CA LEU A 76 -9.94 7.79 -7.72
C LEU A 76 -10.41 7.18 -6.39
N THR A 77 -11.66 7.45 -5.99
CA THR A 77 -12.27 6.82 -4.80
C THR A 77 -12.32 5.30 -4.91
N GLU A 78 -12.71 4.74 -6.05
CA GLU A 78 -12.72 3.28 -6.28
C GLU A 78 -11.32 2.68 -6.10
N ILE A 79 -10.31 3.29 -6.72
CA ILE A 79 -8.92 2.82 -6.62
C ILE A 79 -8.44 2.83 -5.16
N MET A 80 -8.76 3.88 -4.41
CA MET A 80 -8.22 4.13 -3.07
C MET A 80 -9.01 3.43 -1.96
N GLN A 81 -10.33 3.35 -2.07
CA GLN A 81 -11.22 3.04 -0.94
C GLN A 81 -12.12 1.81 -1.15
N ASP A 82 -12.30 1.30 -2.37
CA ASP A 82 -13.21 0.17 -2.63
C ASP A 82 -12.52 -1.07 -3.26
N PRO A 83 -12.02 -2.01 -2.45
CA PRO A 83 -11.82 -1.93 -0.99
C PRO A 83 -10.62 -1.03 -0.63
N ASP A 84 -10.40 -0.70 0.64
CA ASP A 84 -9.23 0.11 1.03
C ASP A 84 -7.90 -0.40 0.41
N LEU A 85 -7.12 0.49 -0.21
CA LEU A 85 -5.88 0.14 -0.92
C LEU A 85 -4.83 -0.45 0.03
N CYS A 86 -4.70 0.11 1.23
CA CYS A 86 -3.69 -0.30 2.20
C CYS A 86 -3.97 -1.68 2.82
N THR A 87 -5.21 -2.15 2.77
CA THR A 87 -5.57 -3.53 3.12
C THR A 87 -4.87 -4.56 2.24
N SER A 88 -4.49 -4.22 1.00
CA SER A 88 -3.67 -5.08 0.14
C SER A 88 -2.29 -5.39 0.75
N MET A 89 -1.77 -4.54 1.65
CA MET A 89 -0.48 -4.77 2.31
C MET A 89 -0.46 -6.05 3.16
N LEU A 90 -1.62 -6.51 3.63
CA LEU A 90 -1.74 -7.75 4.41
C LEU A 90 -1.48 -9.01 3.57
N GLN A 91 -1.50 -8.90 2.25
CA GLN A 91 -1.20 -10.00 1.33
C GLN A 91 0.31 -10.23 1.14
N TYR A 92 1.15 -9.35 1.69
CA TYR A 92 2.59 -9.47 1.62
C TYR A 92 3.12 -10.38 2.73
N ARG A 93 4.26 -11.03 2.45
CA ARG A 93 5.07 -11.77 3.42
C ARG A 93 6.48 -11.21 3.46
N LEU A 94 7.08 -11.32 4.65
CA LEU A 94 8.43 -10.83 4.92
C LEU A 94 9.46 -11.95 4.73
N HIS A 95 10.49 -11.65 3.96
CA HIS A 95 11.66 -12.46 3.68
C HIS A 95 12.88 -11.84 4.36
N ASN A 96 13.12 -12.23 5.62
CA ASN A 96 14.15 -11.64 6.50
C ASN A 96 15.58 -11.71 5.93
N GLU A 97 15.84 -12.66 5.04
CA GLU A 97 17.14 -12.83 4.39
C GLU A 97 17.48 -11.70 3.40
N ARG A 98 16.48 -10.93 2.95
CA ARG A 98 16.62 -9.90 1.91
C ARG A 98 16.67 -8.51 2.53
N LYS A 99 17.54 -7.66 1.97
CA LYS A 99 17.78 -6.29 2.47
C LYS A 99 17.12 -5.19 1.64
N ASP A 100 16.67 -5.51 0.43
CA ASP A 100 15.97 -4.60 -0.46
C ASP A 100 14.44 -4.77 -0.35
N SER A 101 13.69 -3.93 -1.04
CA SER A 101 12.22 -3.95 -1.08
C SER A 101 11.63 -5.29 -1.48
N THR A 102 12.42 -6.19 -2.10
CA THR A 102 11.99 -7.56 -2.41
C THR A 102 11.88 -8.45 -1.18
N ARG A 103 12.21 -7.94 0.02
CA ARG A 103 11.88 -8.59 1.28
C ARG A 103 10.38 -8.65 1.53
N PHE A 104 9.58 -7.80 0.88
CA PHE A 104 8.13 -7.91 0.86
C PHE A 104 7.70 -8.51 -0.48
N GLN A 105 7.05 -9.68 -0.46
CA GLN A 105 6.50 -10.29 -1.67
C GLN A 105 5.06 -10.72 -1.44
N LYS A 106 4.20 -10.52 -2.45
CA LYS A 106 2.88 -11.13 -2.44
C LYS A 106 3.05 -12.64 -2.48
N SER A 107 2.56 -13.29 -1.44
CA SER A 107 2.37 -14.72 -1.46
C SER A 107 1.07 -15.03 -0.74
N ARG A 108 0.20 -15.77 -1.41
CA ARG A 108 -0.86 -16.48 -0.69
C ARG A 108 -0.18 -17.43 0.28
N PRO A 109 -0.75 -17.69 1.47
CA PRO A 109 -0.20 -18.67 2.38
C PRO A 109 -0.39 -20.10 1.83
N GLN A 110 0.35 -20.46 0.78
CA GLN A 110 0.32 -21.79 0.19
C GLN A 110 0.80 -22.83 1.23
N THR A 111 1.76 -22.45 2.08
CA THR A 111 2.28 -23.30 3.15
C THR A 111 1.24 -23.55 4.24
N PHE A 112 0.55 -22.53 4.76
CA PHE A 112 -0.44 -22.75 5.83
C PHE A 112 -1.73 -23.41 5.34
N GLU A 113 -2.13 -23.16 4.09
CA GLU A 113 -3.23 -23.90 3.48
C GLU A 113 -2.87 -25.39 3.30
N THR A 114 -1.64 -25.67 2.87
CA THR A 114 -1.12 -27.05 2.80
C THR A 114 -1.00 -27.69 4.18
N LEU A 115 -0.55 -26.93 5.20
CA LEU A 115 -0.47 -27.40 6.59
C LEU A 115 -1.87 -27.68 7.17
N ARG A 116 -2.86 -26.82 6.93
CA ARG A 116 -4.26 -27.06 7.30
C ARG A 116 -4.76 -28.34 6.65
N GLN A 117 -4.53 -28.49 5.35
CA GLN A 117 -4.86 -29.70 4.60
C GLN A 117 -4.17 -30.98 5.10
N LEU A 118 -3.02 -30.89 5.77
CA LEU A 118 -2.34 -32.03 6.41
C LEU A 118 -2.94 -32.33 7.79
N VAL A 119 -3.21 -31.29 8.59
CA VAL A 119 -3.93 -31.42 9.87
C VAL A 119 -5.33 -32.01 9.68
N ASP A 120 -6.06 -31.54 8.67
CA ASP A 120 -7.40 -32.03 8.30
C ASP A 120 -7.36 -33.51 7.85
N ARG A 121 -6.22 -33.98 7.33
CA ARG A 121 -5.98 -35.39 6.99
C ARG A 121 -5.50 -36.23 8.18
N GLY A 122 -5.43 -35.66 9.38
CA GLY A 122 -5.05 -36.35 10.61
C GLY A 122 -3.54 -36.47 10.83
N VAL A 123 -2.72 -35.70 10.11
CA VAL A 123 -1.28 -35.62 10.36
C VAL A 123 -1.04 -34.71 11.56
N ASP A 124 -0.38 -35.23 12.61
CA ASP A 124 0.02 -34.46 13.79
C ASP A 124 1.18 -33.51 13.44
N VAL A 125 0.85 -32.27 13.04
CA VAL A 125 1.82 -31.20 12.82
C VAL A 125 1.98 -30.40 14.10
N LYS A 126 3.04 -30.70 14.86
CA LYS A 126 3.40 -29.90 16.04
C LYS A 126 4.03 -28.57 15.59
N LEU A 127 3.22 -27.53 15.51
CA LEU A 127 3.71 -26.15 15.41
C LEU A 127 3.68 -25.48 16.78
N ASP A 128 4.68 -24.66 17.06
CA ASP A 128 4.74 -23.82 18.27
C ASP A 128 3.73 -22.65 18.25
N ILE A 129 2.88 -22.58 17.22
CA ILE A 129 1.91 -21.49 16.98
C ILE A 129 0.49 -22.07 16.92
N PRO A 130 -0.44 -21.60 17.78
CA PRO A 130 -1.85 -22.01 17.74
C PRO A 130 -2.48 -21.78 16.36
N GLN A 131 -3.34 -22.71 15.92
CA GLN A 131 -4.01 -22.68 14.62
C GLN A 131 -4.83 -21.39 14.39
N ALA A 132 -5.38 -20.80 15.46
CA ALA A 132 -6.10 -19.54 15.41
C ALA A 132 -5.24 -18.34 14.97
N LEU A 133 -3.92 -18.45 15.05
CA LEU A 133 -2.97 -17.39 14.70
C LEU A 133 -2.30 -17.60 13.33
N TRP A 134 -2.62 -18.67 12.61
CA TRP A 134 -2.00 -18.98 11.31
C TRP A 134 -2.37 -17.97 10.22
N ASP A 135 -3.50 -17.27 10.38
CA ASP A 135 -3.93 -16.21 9.48
C ASP A 135 -3.50 -14.80 9.93
N SER A 136 -2.84 -14.68 11.11
CA SER A 136 -2.41 -13.38 11.63
C SER A 136 -1.20 -12.84 10.84
N PRO A 137 -1.19 -11.56 10.45
CA PRO A 137 -0.01 -10.92 9.87
C PRO A 137 1.13 -10.85 10.91
N SER A 138 2.37 -10.81 10.43
CA SER A 138 3.52 -10.50 11.28
C SER A 138 3.48 -9.03 11.73
N ILE A 139 4.29 -8.68 12.73
CA ILE A 139 4.39 -7.30 13.23
C ILE A 139 4.80 -6.35 12.10
N GLU A 140 5.80 -6.73 11.30
CA GLU A 140 6.28 -5.92 10.18
C GLU A 140 5.23 -5.72 9.09
N ILE A 141 4.38 -6.73 8.83
CA ILE A 141 3.28 -6.61 7.87
C ILE A 141 2.16 -5.73 8.42
N SER A 142 1.86 -5.83 9.71
CA SER A 142 0.93 -4.91 10.38
C SER A 142 1.44 -3.46 10.32
N MET A 143 2.73 -3.25 10.60
CA MET A 143 3.38 -1.95 10.45
C MET A 143 3.39 -1.46 9.00
N LEU A 144 3.54 -2.34 8.02
CA LEU A 144 3.50 -1.97 6.61
C LEU A 144 2.12 -1.42 6.22
N LYS A 145 1.03 -2.06 6.69
CA LYS A 145 -0.32 -1.54 6.51
C LYS A 145 -0.49 -0.18 7.18
N GLU A 146 -0.10 -0.06 8.46
CA GLU A 146 -0.20 1.21 9.20
C GLU A 146 0.57 2.35 8.50
N LYS A 147 1.78 2.06 8.01
CA LYS A 147 2.60 3.03 7.28
C LYS A 147 2.03 3.39 5.92
N CYS A 148 1.34 2.46 5.25
CA CYS A 148 0.59 2.76 4.04
C CYS A 148 -0.56 3.73 4.33
N GLU A 149 -1.35 3.45 5.38
CA GLU A 149 -2.46 4.33 5.78
C GLU A 149 -1.97 5.72 6.13
N GLN A 150 -0.85 5.81 6.87
CA GLN A 150 -0.17 7.07 7.16
C GLN A 150 0.26 7.79 5.87
N LEU A 151 0.84 7.09 4.90
CA LEU A 151 1.25 7.67 3.62
C LEU A 151 0.07 8.28 2.87
N VAL A 152 -1.06 7.56 2.80
CA VAL A 152 -2.28 8.02 2.14
C VAL A 152 -2.80 9.29 2.79
N VAL A 153 -2.93 9.30 4.12
CA VAL A 153 -3.43 10.46 4.87
C VAL A 153 -2.50 11.67 4.71
N GLU A 154 -1.18 11.46 4.79
CA GLU A 154 -0.21 12.57 4.74
C GLU A 154 -0.02 13.16 3.34
N HIS A 155 -0.28 12.38 2.28
CA HIS A 155 0.06 12.76 0.90
C HIS A 155 -1.12 12.63 -0.06
N GLU A 156 -2.36 12.66 0.45
CA GLU A 156 -3.59 12.60 -0.35
C GLU A 156 -3.58 13.62 -1.49
N ASN A 157 -3.21 14.86 -1.18
CA ASN A 157 -3.14 15.95 -2.15
C ASN A 157 -2.15 15.68 -3.30
N LEU A 158 -1.02 15.01 -3.04
CA LEU A 158 -0.06 14.65 -4.09
C LEU A 158 -0.57 13.49 -4.96
N ILE A 159 -1.30 12.55 -4.36
CA ILE A 159 -1.93 11.45 -5.08
C ILE A 159 -3.02 12.01 -6.03
N GLU A 160 -3.84 12.95 -5.54
CA GLU A 160 -4.82 13.67 -6.35
C GLU A 160 -4.16 14.48 -7.46
N GLU A 161 -3.17 15.31 -7.14
CA GLU A 161 -2.43 16.13 -8.13
C GLU A 161 -1.82 15.25 -9.23
N TRP A 162 -1.25 14.10 -8.87
CA TRP A 162 -0.75 13.17 -9.86
C TRP A 162 -1.88 12.61 -10.73
N PHE A 163 -2.96 12.13 -10.11
CA PHE A 163 -4.08 11.51 -10.82
C PHE A 163 -4.80 12.49 -11.75
N PHE A 164 -4.99 13.74 -11.31
CA PHE A 164 -5.72 14.73 -12.09
C PHE A 164 -4.86 15.40 -13.16
N ASP A 165 -3.61 15.70 -12.87
CA ASP A 165 -2.80 16.60 -13.72
C ASP A 165 -1.57 15.93 -14.34
N HIS A 166 -0.96 14.94 -13.68
CA HIS A 166 0.36 14.41 -14.10
C HIS A 166 0.38 12.95 -14.58
N HIS A 167 -0.75 12.24 -14.53
CA HIS A 167 -0.85 10.81 -14.85
C HIS A 167 -0.38 10.45 -16.28
N ASN A 168 -0.47 11.38 -17.24
CA ASN A 168 -0.01 11.19 -18.62
C ASN A 168 1.48 11.54 -18.83
N GLU A 169 2.11 12.22 -17.87
CA GLU A 169 3.45 12.78 -18.02
C GLU A 169 4.49 11.98 -17.24
N THR A 170 4.13 11.50 -16.05
CA THR A 170 5.07 10.87 -15.12
C THR A 170 4.47 9.63 -14.47
N ALA A 171 5.30 8.62 -14.19
CA ALA A 171 4.87 7.48 -13.39
C ALA A 171 4.65 7.92 -11.93
N ILE A 172 3.60 7.41 -11.28
CA ILE A 172 3.27 7.75 -9.88
C ILE A 172 4.45 7.50 -8.93
N VAL A 173 5.25 6.46 -9.18
CA VAL A 173 6.44 6.14 -8.38
C VAL A 173 7.47 7.27 -8.46
N ASP A 174 7.68 7.86 -9.64
CA ASP A 174 8.65 8.92 -9.82
C ASP A 174 8.13 10.25 -9.26
N PHE A 175 6.86 10.57 -9.49
CA PHE A 175 6.23 11.75 -8.90
C PHE A 175 6.20 11.63 -7.37
N LEU A 176 5.39 10.73 -6.83
CA LEU A 176 5.15 10.62 -5.40
C LEU A 176 6.42 10.25 -4.63
N CYS A 177 7.07 9.14 -5.00
CA CYS A 177 8.19 8.65 -4.20
C CYS A 177 9.49 9.42 -4.45
N ARG A 178 9.91 9.56 -5.71
CA ARG A 178 11.24 10.14 -6.03
C ARG A 178 11.25 11.66 -5.84
N GLN A 179 10.25 12.37 -6.33
CA GLN A 179 10.24 13.85 -6.35
C GLN A 179 9.73 14.46 -5.04
N HIS A 180 8.84 13.78 -4.31
CA HIS A 180 8.26 14.31 -3.07
C HIS A 180 8.76 13.58 -1.81
N LEU A 181 8.42 12.30 -1.61
CA LEU A 181 8.68 11.61 -0.34
C LEU A 181 10.17 11.38 -0.04
N LEU A 182 10.97 11.11 -1.07
CA LEU A 182 12.40 10.79 -0.91
C LEU A 182 13.33 11.93 -1.27
N LYS A 183 12.84 13.11 -1.66
CA LYS A 183 13.65 14.24 -2.17
C LYS A 183 14.87 14.58 -1.31
N ASN A 184 14.72 14.49 0.02
CA ASN A 184 15.75 14.82 1.00
C ASN A 184 16.35 13.58 1.69
N LYS A 185 16.12 12.38 1.15
CA LYS A 185 16.64 11.13 1.69
C LYS A 185 17.96 10.75 0.99
N PRO A 186 18.84 9.98 1.63
CA PRO A 186 20.12 9.64 1.04
C PRO A 186 19.97 8.82 -0.26
N PHE A 187 20.99 8.91 -1.12
CA PHE A 187 20.99 8.36 -2.47
C PHE A 187 20.60 6.87 -2.56
N ASP A 188 20.90 6.08 -1.54
CA ASP A 188 20.56 4.65 -1.48
C ASP A 188 19.05 4.38 -1.66
N TYR A 189 18.19 5.27 -1.14
CA TYR A 189 16.74 5.18 -1.29
C TYR A 189 16.30 5.43 -2.75
N HIS A 190 16.95 6.36 -3.46
CA HIS A 190 16.66 6.65 -4.87
C HIS A 190 17.13 5.53 -5.82
N ALA A 191 18.25 4.89 -5.50
CA ALA A 191 18.78 3.75 -6.24
C ALA A 191 17.88 2.50 -6.10
N GLU A 192 17.15 2.38 -4.99
CA GLU A 192 16.21 1.29 -4.75
C GLU A 192 14.88 1.42 -5.52
N ILE A 193 14.40 2.65 -5.70
CA ILE A 193 13.26 2.94 -6.58
C ILE A 193 13.60 2.63 -8.03
N SER A 194 14.78 3.05 -8.49
CA SER A 194 15.22 2.86 -9.88
C SER A 194 15.55 1.41 -10.23
N ARG A 195 15.77 0.56 -9.22
CA ARG A 195 15.84 -0.89 -9.39
C ARG A 195 14.43 -1.42 -9.61
N ASN A 196 13.98 -1.34 -10.87
CA ASN A 196 12.85 -2.06 -11.47
C ASN A 196 13.03 -3.59 -11.34
N ARG A 197 13.08 -4.10 -10.11
CA ARG A 197 12.61 -5.46 -9.85
C ARG A 197 11.13 -5.29 -9.64
N SER A 198 10.36 -5.75 -10.63
CA SER A 198 8.95 -6.05 -10.50
C SER A 198 8.70 -6.58 -9.08
N VAL A 199 7.97 -5.81 -8.28
CA VAL A 199 7.35 -6.35 -7.07
C VAL A 199 6.48 -7.50 -7.60
N PRO A 200 6.78 -8.77 -7.28
CA PRO A 200 5.95 -9.87 -7.76
C PRO A 200 4.57 -9.85 -7.11
#